data_AF-A0A3N2M240-F1
#
_entry.id   AF-A0A3N2M240-F1
#
_cell.length_a   1.000
_cell.length_b   1.000
_cell.length_c   1.000
_cell.angle_alpha   90.00
_cell.angle_beta   90.00
_cell.angle_gamma   90.00
#
_symmetry.space_group_name_H-M   'P 1'
#
loop_
_entity.id
_entity.type
_entity.pdbx_description
1 polymer ?
#
loop_
_entity_poly.entity_id
_entity_poly.type
_entity_poly.pdbx_seq_one_letter_code
_entity_poly.pdbx_strand_id
1 'polypeptide(L)'
;MRATANTLFLFVCMIILWGCNQSSTNKGARTGFDSDKDLVAQNDSVALYIQVVDSAKDEYDIPEVALWIKNKTTEEEIKLYQTTRPDWHCWYMGDGNKFYPVPIDSILVTSRVTIYNYDPLQLIVEGCPDMRNEFSYFIDVDKRKAWYVPANQGYIGSTSEEGYMIFQSYRYVSDPDIAGRYTFLQIFDETGNMVDSLDLEHLHL
;
A
#
# COMPACT_ATOMS: atom_id res chain seq x y z
N MET A 1 16.14 -49.23 6.21
CA MET A 1 15.96 -48.11 5.25
C MET A 1 14.47 -47.99 4.92
N ARG A 2 13.73 -47.09 5.60
CA ARG A 2 12.37 -46.62 5.23
C ARG A 2 11.75 -45.60 6.20
N ALA A 3 12.45 -45.22 7.28
CA ALA A 3 11.89 -44.32 8.29
C ALA A 3 12.31 -42.84 8.15
N THR A 4 13.26 -42.49 7.27
CA THR A 4 13.81 -41.12 7.17
C THR A 4 13.15 -40.24 6.10
N ALA A 5 12.44 -40.84 5.13
CA ALA A 5 11.79 -40.07 4.05
C ALA A 5 10.47 -39.42 4.50
N ASN A 6 9.70 -40.08 5.38
CA ASN A 6 8.40 -39.55 5.83
C ASN A 6 8.55 -38.38 6.81
N THR A 7 9.64 -38.34 7.58
CA THR A 7 9.90 -37.25 8.54
C THR A 7 10.36 -35.96 7.84
N LEU A 8 11.07 -36.09 6.71
CA LEU A 8 11.51 -34.94 5.91
C LEU A 8 10.33 -34.30 5.14
N PHE A 9 9.39 -35.11 4.66
CA PHE A 9 8.20 -34.63 3.95
C PHE A 9 7.25 -33.82 4.88
N LEU A 10 7.11 -34.26 6.14
CA LEU A 10 6.35 -33.53 7.16
C LEU A 10 6.99 -32.18 7.53
N PHE A 11 8.32 -32.08 7.49
CA PHE A 11 9.03 -30.82 7.76
C PHE A 11 8.88 -29.80 6.62
N VAL A 12 8.86 -30.26 5.37
CA VAL A 12 8.68 -29.39 4.19
C VAL A 12 7.23 -28.88 4.10
N CYS A 13 6.22 -29.68 4.47
CA CYS A 13 4.83 -29.22 4.52
C CYS A 13 4.56 -28.16 5.61
N MET A 14 5.32 -28.17 6.72
CA MET A 14 5.19 -27.13 7.76
C MET A 14 5.78 -25.77 7.35
N ILE A 15 6.79 -25.76 6.47
CA ILE A 15 7.43 -24.50 6.02
C ILE A 15 6.57 -23.79 4.96
N ILE A 16 5.80 -24.54 4.15
CA ILE A 16 4.96 -23.98 3.07
C ILE A 16 3.62 -23.43 3.61
N LEU A 17 3.20 -23.79 4.82
CA LEU A 17 1.97 -23.28 5.45
C LEU A 17 2.17 -22.01 6.30
N TRP A 18 3.37 -21.43 6.33
CA TRP A 18 3.64 -20.12 6.92
C TRP A 18 3.67 -18.97 5.90
N GLY A 19 3.53 -19.27 4.61
CA GLY A 19 3.61 -18.27 3.52
C GLY A 19 2.29 -17.66 3.05
N CYS A 20 1.14 -18.05 3.60
CA CYS A 20 -0.16 -17.52 3.17
C CYS A 20 -1.00 -17.01 4.35
N ASN A 21 -1.48 -15.78 4.20
CA ASN A 21 -2.48 -15.09 5.02
C ASN A 21 -2.09 -14.72 6.45
N GLN A 22 -1.32 -13.63 6.55
CA GLN A 22 -1.73 -12.58 7.48
C GLN A 22 -2.41 -11.46 6.69
N SER A 23 -3.66 -11.70 6.28
CA SER A 23 -4.69 -10.67 6.42
C SER A 23 -4.89 -10.45 7.92
N SER A 24 -3.92 -9.79 8.53
CA SER A 24 -3.92 -9.47 9.95
C SER A 24 -4.92 -8.34 10.13
N THR A 25 -6.17 -8.69 10.39
CA THR A 25 -6.99 -7.96 11.36
C THR A 25 -6.44 -8.21 12.76
N ASN A 26 -5.15 -7.99 12.98
CA ASN A 26 -4.62 -7.88 14.32
C ASN A 26 -5.07 -6.52 14.86
N LYS A 27 -6.18 -6.54 15.60
CA LYS A 27 -6.30 -5.68 16.76
C LYS A 27 -5.23 -6.14 17.76
N GLY A 28 -3.97 -5.81 17.47
CA GLY A 28 -2.82 -6.11 18.29
C GLY A 28 -3.07 -5.57 19.69
N ALA A 29 -2.79 -6.40 20.69
CA ALA A 29 -2.86 -6.04 22.09
C ALA A 29 -2.10 -4.72 22.32
N ARG A 30 -2.84 -3.70 22.75
CA ARG A 30 -2.34 -2.38 23.14
C ARG A 30 -1.24 -2.55 24.18
N THR A 31 0.00 -2.43 23.75
CA THR A 31 1.18 -2.43 24.62
C THR A 31 1.95 -1.13 24.37
N GLY A 32 1.57 -0.10 25.12
CA GLY A 32 2.42 1.05 25.45
C GLY A 32 2.48 2.23 24.46
N PHE A 33 2.00 3.38 24.96
CA PHE A 33 2.28 4.77 24.55
C PHE A 33 1.41 5.42 23.45
N ASP A 34 0.85 6.57 23.85
CA ASP A 34 -0.08 7.54 23.21
C ASP A 34 -1.37 6.93 22.62
N SER A 35 -2.50 7.08 23.34
CA SER A 35 -3.77 6.36 23.10
C SER A 35 -4.46 6.63 21.77
N ASP A 36 -3.91 7.53 20.96
CA ASP A 36 -4.59 8.18 19.85
C ASP A 36 -3.94 7.85 18.50
N LYS A 37 -2.89 7.02 18.48
CA LYS A 37 -2.20 6.60 17.25
C LYS A 37 -2.28 5.08 17.04
N ASP A 38 -2.61 4.66 15.82
CA ASP A 38 -2.68 3.27 15.41
C ASP A 38 -1.41 2.85 14.65
N LEU A 39 -0.78 1.76 15.07
CA LEU A 39 0.38 1.18 14.37
C LEU A 39 -0.07 0.60 13.02
N VAL A 40 0.55 1.06 11.92
CA VAL A 40 0.18 0.63 10.56
C VAL A 40 1.26 -0.15 9.83
N ALA A 41 2.53 0.08 10.14
CA ALA A 41 3.64 -0.68 9.59
C ALA A 41 4.86 -0.62 10.51
N GLN A 42 5.75 -1.61 10.42
CA GLN A 42 7.02 -1.59 11.14
C GLN A 42 8.03 -2.52 10.50
N ASN A 43 9.31 -2.23 10.71
CA ASN A 43 10.43 -3.15 10.53
C ASN A 43 11.26 -3.19 11.82
N ASP A 44 12.47 -3.72 11.78
CA ASP A 44 13.33 -3.82 12.97
C ASP A 44 13.79 -2.45 13.51
N SER A 45 13.87 -1.43 12.64
CA SER A 45 14.42 -0.11 12.99
C SER A 45 13.36 0.95 13.28
N VAL A 46 12.21 0.89 12.61
CA VAL A 46 11.16 1.93 12.68
C VAL A 46 9.76 1.35 12.85
N ALA A 47 8.88 2.13 13.44
CA ALA A 47 7.43 1.90 13.48
C ALA A 47 6.69 3.12 12.94
N LEU A 48 5.64 2.89 12.16
CA LEU A 48 4.82 3.90 11.51
C LEU A 48 3.42 3.89 12.11
N TYR A 49 2.91 5.07 12.43
CA TYR A 49 1.63 5.23 13.11
C TYR A 49 0.75 6.25 12.38
N ILE A 50 -0.54 5.97 12.34
CA ILE A 50 -1.56 6.92 11.88
C ILE A 50 -2.24 7.52 13.10
N GLN A 51 -2.40 8.84 13.11
CA GLN A 51 -3.21 9.57 14.08
C GLN A 51 -4.35 10.27 13.36
N VAL A 52 -5.59 10.10 13.81
CA VAL A 52 -6.71 10.94 13.35
C VAL A 52 -6.56 12.34 13.94
N VAL A 53 -6.43 13.34 13.07
CA VAL A 53 -6.27 14.76 13.44
C VAL A 53 -7.61 15.50 13.37
N ASP A 54 -8.42 15.18 12.37
CA ASP A 54 -9.79 15.69 12.22
C ASP A 54 -10.70 14.55 11.75
N SER A 55 -11.72 14.22 12.54
CA SER A 55 -12.61 13.09 12.25
C SER A 55 -13.46 13.33 11.00
N ALA A 56 -13.87 12.24 10.34
CA ALA A 56 -14.91 12.32 9.32
C ALA A 56 -16.20 12.92 9.91
N LYS A 57 -16.84 13.80 9.15
CA LYS A 57 -18.09 14.49 9.54
C LYS A 57 -19.32 13.62 9.35
N ASP A 58 -19.30 12.75 8.34
CA ASP A 58 -20.39 11.85 7.97
C ASP A 58 -19.87 10.65 7.16
N GLU A 59 -20.78 9.86 6.61
CA GLU A 59 -20.49 8.66 5.82
C GLU A 59 -19.93 8.92 4.41
N TYR A 60 -19.90 10.18 3.96
CA TYR A 60 -19.33 10.62 2.67
C TYR A 60 -18.03 11.40 2.84
N ASP A 61 -17.58 11.55 4.09
CA ASP A 61 -16.36 12.24 4.45
C ASP A 61 -15.31 11.25 4.94
N ILE A 62 -14.05 11.66 4.88
CA ILE A 62 -12.92 10.86 5.38
C ILE A 62 -12.14 11.62 6.44
N PRO A 63 -11.53 10.93 7.42
CA PRO A 63 -10.73 11.61 8.42
C PRO A 63 -9.46 12.21 7.81
N GLU A 64 -9.06 13.37 8.32
CA GLU A 64 -7.71 13.90 8.15
C GLU A 64 -6.78 13.20 9.13
N VAL A 65 -5.65 12.71 8.64
CA VAL A 65 -4.72 11.92 9.43
C VAL A 65 -3.30 12.43 9.33
N ALA A 66 -2.52 12.25 10.40
CA ALA A 66 -1.08 12.44 10.39
C ALA A 66 -0.37 11.08 10.37
N LEU A 67 0.62 10.94 9.49
CA LEU A 67 1.54 9.81 9.51
C LEU A 67 2.76 10.17 10.35
N TRP A 68 3.06 9.34 11.34
CA TRP A 68 4.18 9.48 12.25
C TRP A 68 5.17 8.34 12.04
N ILE A 69 6.46 8.64 12.17
CA ILE A 69 7.52 7.64 12.22
C ILE A 69 8.18 7.69 13.58
N LYS A 70 8.43 6.51 14.15
CA LYS A 70 9.15 6.32 15.40
C LYS A 70 10.40 5.49 15.16
N ASN A 71 11.56 6.00 15.55
CA ASN A 71 12.79 5.22 15.60
C ASN A 71 12.76 4.33 16.86
N LYS A 72 12.91 3.02 16.69
CA LYS A 72 12.81 2.05 17.80
C LYS A 72 14.02 2.05 18.74
N THR A 73 15.16 2.58 18.29
CA THR A 73 16.40 2.63 19.08
C THR A 73 16.50 3.93 19.86
N THR A 74 16.22 5.07 19.23
CA THR A 74 16.30 6.38 19.88
C THR A 74 15.00 6.79 20.58
N GLU A 75 13.90 6.07 20.31
CA GLU A 75 12.54 6.41 20.75
C GLU A 75 12.04 7.76 20.21
N GLU A 76 12.77 8.37 19.27
CA GLU A 76 12.41 9.62 18.63
C GLU A 76 11.20 9.42 17.71
N GLU A 77 10.23 10.32 17.81
CA GLU A 77 9.01 10.31 17.02
C GLU A 77 8.88 11.62 16.23
N ILE A 78 8.66 11.51 14.92
CA ILE A 78 8.58 12.64 13.99
C ILE A 78 7.31 12.50 13.15
N LYS A 79 6.57 13.61 12.98
CA LYS A 79 5.47 13.66 12.01
C LYS A 79 6.04 13.75 10.60
N LEU A 80 5.72 12.78 9.75
CA LEU A 80 6.13 12.79 8.34
C LEU A 80 5.35 13.82 7.54
N TYR A 81 4.02 13.71 7.59
CA TYR A 81 3.07 14.62 6.96
C TYR A 81 1.69 14.48 7.60
N GLN A 82 0.77 15.32 7.15
CA GLN A 82 -0.65 15.28 7.47
C GLN A 82 -1.42 15.34 6.16
N THR A 83 -2.47 14.53 6.03
CA THR A 83 -3.27 14.51 4.81
C THR A 83 -4.07 15.79 4.67
N THR A 84 -4.52 16.08 3.45
CA THR A 84 -5.47 17.17 3.19
C THR A 84 -6.80 16.58 2.75
N ARG A 85 -7.92 17.12 3.26
CA ARG A 85 -9.25 16.64 2.88
C ARG A 85 -9.43 16.64 1.35
N PRO A 86 -9.86 15.52 0.75
CA PRO A 86 -10.12 15.43 -0.68
C PRO A 86 -11.21 16.42 -1.10
N ASP A 87 -11.13 16.89 -2.35
CA ASP A 87 -12.16 17.70 -2.96
C ASP A 87 -12.92 16.93 -4.05
N TRP A 88 -13.85 17.60 -4.72
CA TRP A 88 -14.67 17.01 -5.78
C TRP A 88 -13.88 16.56 -7.02
N HIS A 89 -12.60 16.86 -7.17
CA HIS A 89 -11.82 16.39 -8.31
C HIS A 89 -11.32 14.94 -8.14
N CYS A 90 -11.46 14.37 -6.94
CA CYS A 90 -10.87 13.07 -6.58
C CYS A 90 -11.62 11.85 -7.15
N TRP A 91 -12.69 12.07 -7.93
CA TRP A 91 -13.45 11.01 -8.61
C TRP A 91 -12.77 10.49 -9.89
N TYR A 92 -11.76 11.21 -10.39
CA TYR A 92 -11.04 10.85 -11.59
C TYR A 92 -9.60 10.48 -11.28
N MET A 93 -9.26 9.23 -11.57
CA MET A 93 -7.89 8.74 -11.57
C MET A 93 -7.38 8.69 -13.00
N GLY A 94 -6.34 9.47 -13.28
CA GLY A 94 -5.69 9.45 -14.58
C GLY A 94 -4.90 8.15 -14.76
N ASP A 95 -5.17 7.46 -15.86
CA ASP A 95 -4.31 6.38 -16.31
C ASP A 95 -2.92 6.93 -16.65
N GLY A 96 -1.89 6.14 -16.41
CA GLY A 96 -0.51 6.57 -16.64
C GLY A 96 0.48 5.42 -16.61
N ASN A 97 1.60 5.65 -17.29
CA ASN A 97 2.74 4.75 -17.31
C ASN A 97 3.90 5.27 -16.45
N LYS A 98 3.68 6.33 -15.67
CA LYS A 98 4.69 6.95 -14.81
C LYS A 98 4.09 7.47 -13.52
N PHE A 99 4.89 7.44 -12.47
CA PHE A 99 4.57 8.14 -11.24
C PHE A 99 4.63 9.65 -11.45
N TYR A 100 3.72 10.38 -10.82
CA TYR A 100 3.61 11.82 -10.95
C TYR A 100 4.06 12.50 -9.65
N PRO A 101 5.06 13.39 -9.66
CA PRO A 101 5.51 14.04 -8.45
C PRO A 101 4.39 14.90 -7.84
N VAL A 102 4.20 14.78 -6.53
CA VAL A 102 3.24 15.58 -5.76
C VAL A 102 3.91 16.11 -4.49
N PRO A 103 3.50 17.28 -3.97
CA PRO A 103 3.93 17.69 -2.65
C PRO A 103 3.48 16.67 -1.59
N ILE A 104 4.37 16.32 -0.67
CA ILE A 104 4.04 15.37 0.41
C ILE A 104 2.89 15.89 1.30
N ASP A 105 2.79 17.20 1.46
CA ASP A 105 1.73 17.88 2.22
C ASP A 105 0.43 18.05 1.39
N SER A 106 0.32 17.39 0.23
CA SER A 106 -0.88 17.33 -0.61
C SER A 106 -1.40 15.91 -0.78
N ILE A 107 -0.90 14.95 0.01
CA ILE A 107 -1.43 13.59 0.05
C ILE A 107 -2.85 13.66 0.63
N LEU A 108 -3.81 13.13 -0.11
CA LEU A 108 -5.23 13.27 0.25
C LEU A 108 -5.68 12.27 1.32
N VAL A 109 -5.04 11.09 1.33
CA VAL A 109 -5.50 9.92 2.10
C VAL A 109 -4.34 9.08 2.56
N THR A 110 -4.49 8.48 3.73
CA THR A 110 -3.58 7.44 4.22
C THR A 110 -4.37 6.58 5.20
N SER A 111 -4.66 5.35 4.82
CA SER A 111 -5.28 4.33 5.69
C SER A 111 -4.46 3.05 5.73
N ARG A 112 -3.63 2.82 4.70
CA ARG A 112 -2.69 1.71 4.63
C ARG A 112 -1.30 2.22 4.31
N VAL A 113 -0.30 1.59 4.90
CA VAL A 113 1.11 1.93 4.72
C VAL A 113 1.90 0.63 4.59
N THR A 114 2.69 0.54 3.53
CA THR A 114 3.62 -0.56 3.28
C THR A 114 5.03 0.01 3.26
N ILE A 115 5.95 -0.60 4.01
CA ILE A 115 7.38 -0.30 3.90
C ILE A 115 7.88 -1.07 2.67
N TYR A 116 8.17 -0.34 1.59
CA TYR A 116 8.64 -0.92 0.32
C TYR A 116 10.14 -1.19 0.34
N ASN A 117 10.94 -0.22 0.81
CA ASN A 117 12.38 -0.36 0.96
C ASN A 117 12.84 0.17 2.31
N TYR A 118 13.91 -0.41 2.86
CA TYR A 118 14.42 -0.09 4.20
C TYR A 118 15.52 0.97 4.19
N ASP A 119 16.34 1.00 3.14
CA ASP A 119 17.43 1.96 2.97
C ASP A 119 17.63 2.28 1.46
N PRO A 120 17.27 3.49 0.98
CA PRO A 120 16.57 4.53 1.72
C PRO A 120 15.18 4.07 2.17
N LEU A 121 14.64 4.65 3.25
CA LEU A 121 13.30 4.31 3.71
C LEU A 121 12.26 4.82 2.71
N GLN A 122 11.57 3.89 2.05
CA GLN A 122 10.56 4.18 1.05
C GLN A 122 9.24 3.50 1.40
N LEU A 123 8.16 4.26 1.26
CA LEU A 123 6.82 3.83 1.66
C LEU A 123 5.89 3.84 0.44
N ILE A 124 4.96 2.90 0.44
CA ILE A 124 3.75 2.98 -0.36
C ILE A 124 2.61 3.26 0.61
N VAL A 125 1.91 4.37 0.41
CA VAL A 125 0.76 4.77 1.23
C VAL A 125 -0.49 4.78 0.38
N GLU A 126 -1.58 4.27 0.93
CA GLU A 126 -2.81 4.06 0.18
C GLU A 126 -4.03 4.50 0.99
N GLY A 127 -5.10 4.85 0.28
CA GLY A 127 -6.42 5.05 0.85
C GLY A 127 -7.46 5.40 -0.20
N CYS A 128 -8.71 5.54 0.24
CA CYS A 128 -9.85 5.67 -0.66
C CYS A 128 -10.54 7.03 -0.47
N PRO A 129 -10.17 8.08 -1.24
CA PRO A 129 -10.71 9.44 -1.05
C PRO A 129 -12.16 9.59 -1.50
N ASP A 130 -12.59 8.76 -2.45
CA ASP A 130 -13.89 8.85 -3.12
C ASP A 130 -14.78 7.61 -2.82
N MET A 131 -14.40 6.83 -1.81
CA MET A 131 -15.10 5.61 -1.36
C MET A 131 -15.20 4.50 -2.41
N ARG A 132 -14.44 4.61 -3.50
CA ARG A 132 -14.49 3.68 -4.61
C ARG A 132 -13.11 3.26 -5.11
N ASN A 133 -12.22 4.22 -5.31
CA ASN A 133 -10.90 4.02 -5.92
C ASN A 133 -9.85 4.11 -4.84
N GLU A 134 -8.94 3.14 -4.83
CA GLU A 134 -7.78 3.20 -3.96
C GLU A 134 -6.70 4.05 -4.63
N PHE A 135 -6.35 5.17 -4.01
CA PHE A 135 -5.25 6.02 -4.42
C PHE A 135 -3.98 5.52 -3.76
N SER A 136 -2.90 5.46 -4.54
CA SER A 136 -1.59 5.03 -4.06
C SER A 136 -0.56 6.14 -4.23
N TYR A 137 0.32 6.32 -3.25
CA TYR A 137 1.44 7.23 -3.31
C TYR A 137 2.72 6.52 -2.90
N PHE A 138 3.80 6.79 -3.63
CA PHE A 138 5.16 6.39 -3.29
C PHE A 138 5.85 7.54 -2.57
N ILE A 139 6.53 7.27 -1.45
CA ILE A 139 7.20 8.28 -0.63
C ILE A 139 8.66 7.87 -0.41
N ASP A 140 9.58 8.78 -0.70
CA ASP A 140 10.96 8.74 -0.23
C ASP A 140 11.05 9.60 1.04
N VAL A 141 11.18 8.94 2.19
CA VAL A 141 11.05 9.58 3.51
C VAL A 141 12.18 10.58 3.76
N ASP A 142 13.42 10.16 3.51
CA ASP A 142 14.62 10.96 3.77
C ASP A 142 14.66 12.22 2.89
N LYS A 143 14.21 12.10 1.63
CA LYS A 143 14.15 13.23 0.70
C LYS A 143 12.89 14.07 0.86
N ARG A 144 11.93 13.66 1.70
CA ARG A 144 10.58 14.26 1.81
C ARG A 144 9.92 14.46 0.44
N LYS A 145 10.01 13.45 -0.43
CA LYS A 145 9.40 13.49 -1.77
C LYS A 145 8.29 12.45 -1.87
N ALA A 146 7.22 12.82 -2.55
CA ALA A 146 6.10 11.93 -2.81
C ALA A 146 5.75 11.94 -4.31
N TRP A 147 5.19 10.82 -4.75
CA TRP A 147 4.66 10.67 -6.10
C TRP A 147 3.33 9.94 -6.04
N TYR A 148 2.37 10.40 -6.82
CA TYR A 148 1.14 9.68 -7.08
C TYR A 148 1.40 8.53 -8.05
N VAL A 149 0.84 7.36 -7.74
CA VAL A 149 0.91 6.16 -8.59
C VAL A 149 -0.40 6.04 -9.38
N PRO A 150 -0.35 5.93 -10.73
CA PRO A 150 -1.56 5.86 -11.56
C PRO A 150 -2.19 4.45 -11.55
N ALA A 151 -2.67 4.01 -10.38
CA ALA A 151 -3.33 2.72 -10.17
C ALA A 151 -4.48 2.82 -9.16
N ASN A 152 -5.66 2.25 -9.47
CA ASN A 152 -6.93 2.54 -8.79
C ASN A 152 -7.48 1.41 -7.89
N GLN A 153 -6.69 0.36 -7.64
CA GLN A 153 -7.00 -0.73 -6.72
C GLN A 153 -5.86 -1.05 -5.73
N GLY A 154 -4.78 -0.28 -5.77
CA GLY A 154 -3.72 -0.35 -4.77
C GLY A 154 -2.56 -1.28 -5.10
N TYR A 155 -1.66 -1.40 -4.16
CA TYR A 155 -0.41 -2.17 -4.24
C TYR A 155 -0.63 -3.63 -3.88
N ILE A 156 -0.03 -4.55 -4.64
CA ILE A 156 -0.15 -6.00 -4.38
C ILE A 156 1.15 -6.67 -3.94
N GLY A 157 2.30 -6.07 -4.23
CA GLY A 157 3.60 -6.64 -3.89
C GLY A 157 4.68 -6.29 -4.91
N SER A 158 5.84 -6.96 -4.80
CA SER A 158 6.96 -6.78 -5.71
C SER A 158 7.33 -8.09 -6.40
N THR A 159 7.97 -8.00 -7.57
CA THR A 159 8.68 -9.15 -8.12
C THR A 159 9.87 -9.51 -7.24
N SER A 160 10.16 -10.81 -7.10
CA SER A 160 11.18 -11.28 -6.15
C SER A 160 12.61 -11.04 -6.61
N GLU A 161 12.85 -11.05 -7.93
CA GLU A 161 14.20 -10.95 -8.50
C GLU A 161 14.55 -9.52 -8.89
N GLU A 162 13.63 -8.83 -9.57
CA GLU A 162 13.86 -7.47 -10.07
C GLU A 162 13.43 -6.39 -9.07
N GLY A 163 12.59 -6.74 -8.09
CA GLY A 163 12.04 -5.78 -7.13
C GLY A 163 10.98 -4.84 -7.72
N TYR A 164 10.44 -5.13 -8.90
CA TYR A 164 9.46 -4.25 -9.53
C TYR A 164 8.16 -4.19 -8.74
N MET A 165 7.62 -2.98 -8.56
CA MET A 165 6.38 -2.74 -7.86
C MET A 165 5.20 -3.17 -8.72
N ILE A 166 4.29 -3.95 -8.16
CA ILE A 166 3.08 -4.38 -8.84
C ILE A 166 1.87 -3.69 -8.20
N PHE A 167 1.12 -2.98 -9.03
CA PHE A 167 -0.12 -2.33 -8.63
C PHE A 167 -1.29 -2.93 -9.40
N GLN A 168 -2.41 -3.08 -8.70
CA GLN A 168 -3.67 -3.45 -9.29
C GLN A 168 -4.45 -2.21 -9.70
N SER A 169 -5.12 -2.34 -10.83
CA SER A 169 -6.12 -1.45 -11.34
C SER A 169 -7.33 -2.24 -11.85
N TYR A 170 -8.45 -1.57 -12.05
CA TYR A 170 -9.53 -2.03 -12.90
C TYR A 170 -9.67 -1.15 -14.14
N ARG A 171 -10.11 -1.75 -15.24
CA ARG A 171 -10.53 -1.08 -16.47
C ARG A 171 -11.91 -1.57 -16.87
N TYR A 172 -12.62 -0.75 -17.65
CA TYR A 172 -13.91 -1.16 -18.20
C TYR A 172 -13.67 -2.00 -19.44
N VAL A 173 -14.52 -3.01 -19.61
CA VAL A 173 -14.54 -3.84 -20.82
C VAL A 173 -14.73 -2.92 -22.03
N SER A 174 -13.94 -3.16 -23.07
CA SER A 174 -13.91 -2.30 -24.25
C SER A 174 -15.13 -2.49 -25.16
N ASP A 175 -15.77 -3.65 -25.08
CA ASP A 175 -17.00 -3.99 -25.79
C ASP A 175 -18.21 -3.25 -25.18
N PRO A 176 -18.88 -2.35 -25.93
CA PRO A 176 -20.03 -1.59 -25.43
C PRO A 176 -21.24 -2.46 -25.10
N ASP A 177 -21.32 -3.69 -25.63
CA ASP A 177 -22.41 -4.63 -25.38
C ASP A 177 -22.16 -5.48 -24.12
N ILE A 178 -20.96 -5.38 -23.52
CA ILE A 178 -20.58 -6.12 -22.31
C ILE A 178 -20.32 -5.13 -21.17
N ALA A 179 -21.27 -5.07 -20.23
CA ALA A 179 -21.04 -4.36 -18.97
C ALA A 179 -20.03 -5.14 -18.11
N GLY A 180 -18.91 -4.53 -17.76
CA GLY A 180 -17.94 -5.19 -16.88
C GLY A 180 -16.73 -4.34 -16.54
N ARG A 181 -16.00 -4.82 -15.54
CA ARG A 181 -14.64 -4.37 -15.24
C ARG A 181 -13.74 -5.60 -15.23
N TYR A 182 -12.52 -5.44 -15.69
CA TYR A 182 -11.49 -6.46 -15.59
C TYR A 182 -10.30 -5.91 -14.83
N THR A 183 -9.50 -6.83 -14.29
CA THR A 183 -8.28 -6.49 -13.55
C THR A 183 -7.15 -6.19 -14.53
N PHE A 184 -6.46 -5.08 -14.29
CA PHE A 184 -5.27 -4.67 -15.01
C PHE A 184 -4.13 -4.56 -14.01
N LEU A 185 -3.04 -5.29 -14.22
CA LEU A 185 -1.85 -5.22 -13.38
C LEU A 185 -0.81 -4.32 -14.05
N GLN A 186 -0.26 -3.39 -13.29
CA GLN A 186 0.78 -2.47 -13.74
C GLN A 186 2.06 -2.77 -12.98
N ILE A 187 3.17 -2.89 -13.70
CA ILE A 187 4.49 -3.22 -13.13
C ILE A 187 5.40 -2.02 -13.34
N PHE A 188 5.94 -1.46 -12.25
CA PHE A 188 6.79 -0.27 -12.25
C PHE A 188 8.19 -0.57 -11.70
N ASP A 189 9.20 0.06 -12.28
CA ASP A 189 10.56 0.08 -11.72
C ASP A 189 10.67 1.02 -10.51
N GLU A 190 11.83 1.02 -9.82
CA GLU A 190 12.06 1.88 -8.65
C GLU A 190 12.05 3.38 -8.94
N THR A 191 12.13 3.77 -10.21
CA THR A 191 12.05 5.15 -10.66
C THR A 191 10.62 5.58 -10.98
N GLY A 192 9.66 4.66 -10.86
CA GLY A 192 8.25 4.89 -11.11
C GLY A 192 7.88 4.88 -12.59
N ASN A 193 8.70 4.28 -13.47
CA ASN A 193 8.31 4.03 -14.86
C ASN A 193 7.67 2.65 -15.00
N MET A 194 6.56 2.56 -15.71
CA MET A 194 5.91 1.29 -16.01
C MET A 194 6.79 0.52 -17.01
N VAL A 195 7.22 -0.67 -16.60
CA VAL A 195 8.07 -1.57 -17.40
C VAL A 195 7.28 -2.67 -18.08
N ASP A 196 6.15 -3.05 -17.50
CA ASP A 196 5.25 -4.05 -18.08
C ASP A 196 3.83 -3.90 -17.52
N SER A 197 2.87 -4.60 -18.14
CA SER A 197 1.49 -4.63 -17.70
C SER A 197 0.80 -5.92 -18.14
N LEU A 198 -0.16 -6.39 -17.34
CA LEU A 198 -0.96 -7.57 -17.66
C LEU A 198 -2.45 -7.24 -17.63
N ASP A 199 -3.10 -7.43 -18.78
CA ASP A 199 -4.54 -7.29 -18.96
C ASP A 199 -5.23 -8.64 -18.78
N LEU A 200 -6.21 -8.71 -17.86
CA LEU A 200 -6.96 -9.92 -17.54
C LEU A 200 -8.38 -9.97 -18.14
N GLU A 201 -8.70 -9.12 -19.13
CA GLU A 201 -10.01 -9.09 -19.82
C GLU A 201 -10.41 -10.44 -20.44
N HIS A 202 -9.42 -11.21 -20.92
CA HIS A 202 -9.65 -12.45 -21.68
C HIS A 202 -8.95 -13.69 -21.10
N LEU A 203 -8.78 -13.76 -19.77
CA LEU A 203 -8.22 -14.95 -19.13
C LEU A 203 -9.05 -16.20 -19.43
N HIS A 204 -8.39 -17.26 -19.91
CA HIS A 204 -8.98 -18.59 -20.00
C HIS A 204 -9.01 -19.24 -18.61
N LEU A 205 -10.20 -19.65 -18.16
CA LEU A 205 -10.43 -20.45 -16.95
C LEU A 205 -10.50 -21.95 -17.27
#